data_AF-R9CAS4-F1
#
_entry.id   AF-R9CAS4-F1
#
_cell.length_a   1.000
_cell.length_b   1.000
_cell.length_c   1.000
_cell.angle_alpha   90.00
_cell.angle_beta   90.00
_cell.angle_gamma   90.00
#
_symmetry.space_group_name_H-M   'P 1'
#
loop_
_entity.id
_entity.type
_entity.pdbx_description
1 polymer ?
#
loop_
_entity_poly.entity_id
_entity_poly.type
_entity_poly.pdbx_seq_one_letter_code
_entity_poly.pdbx_strand_id
1 'polypeptide(L)' 'MVGDSLTSDIQGGINFGIDTCWYNPNKSTNKSKITPTYEINCLMDLKSILD' A
#
# COMPACT_ATOMS: atom_id res chain seq x y z
N MET A 1 -3.40 -4.87 5.02
CA MET A 1 -2.23 -5.48 4.37
C MET A 1 -1.20 -4.40 4.07
N VAL A 2 0.07 -4.61 4.40
CA VAL A 2 1.16 -3.69 4.02
C VAL A 2 2.12 -4.44 3.10
N GLY A 3 2.50 -3.85 1.98
CA GLY A 3 3.44 -4.47 1.04
C GLY A 3 3.89 -3.53 -0.07
N ASP A 4 4.93 -3.92 -0.82
CA ASP A 4 5.55 -3.12 -1.87
C ASP A 4 5.04 -3.47 -3.28
N SER A 5 4.42 -4.65 -3.45
CA SER A 5 3.87 -5.09 -4.72
C SER A 5 2.41 -4.70 -4.88
N LEU A 6 2.13 -3.80 -5.85
CA LEU A 6 0.77 -3.42 -6.21
C LEU A 6 -0.08 -4.64 -6.64
N THR A 7 0.47 -5.56 -7.43
CA THR A 7 -0.29 -6.69 -7.98
C THR A 7 -0.41 -7.88 -7.04
N SER A 8 0.47 -8.00 -6.04
CA SER A 8 0.45 -9.11 -5.10
C SER A 8 -0.20 -8.68 -3.78
N ASP A 9 0.41 -7.72 -3.08
CA ASP A 9 -0.01 -7.34 -1.73
C ASP A 9 -1.28 -6.47 -1.77
N ILE A 10 -1.29 -5.47 -2.65
CA ILE A 10 -2.38 -4.49 -2.72
C ILE A 10 -3.59 -5.10 -3.42
N GLN A 11 -3.44 -5.66 -4.62
CA GLN A 11 -4.54 -6.34 -5.29
C GLN A 11 -5.06 -7.54 -4.48
N GLY A 12 -4.17 -8.29 -3.84
CA GLY A 12 -4.56 -9.40 -2.97
C GLY A 12 -5.38 -8.93 -1.76
N GLY A 13 -4.93 -7.87 -1.07
CA GLY A 13 -5.66 -7.28 0.05
C GLY A 13 -7.02 -6.70 -0.36
N ILE A 14 -7.10 -6.02 -1.51
CA ILE A 14 -8.35 -5.52 -2.08
C ILE A 14 -9.31 -6.69 -2.37
N ASN A 15 -8.83 -7.76 -3.00
CA ASN A 15 -9.65 -8.93 -3.31
C ASN A 15 -10.18 -9.62 -2.05
N PHE A 16 -9.40 -9.57 -0.97
CA PHE A 16 -9.79 -10.09 0.34
C PHE A 16 -10.73 -9.14 1.11
N GLY A 17 -10.88 -7.89 0.67
CA GLY A 17 -11.77 -6.90 1.28
C GLY A 17 -11.21 -6.24 2.54
N ILE A 18 -9.88 -6.05 2.62
CA ILE A 18 -9.21 -5.37 3.74
C ILE A 18 -8.48 -4.10 3.27
N ASP A 19 -8.24 -3.18 4.20
CA ASP A 19 -7.41 -2.00 3.94
C ASP A 19 -5.99 -2.39 3.51
N THR A 20 -5.45 -1.63 2.56
CA THR A 20 -4.14 -1.88 1.96
C THR A 20 -3.24 -0.65 2.08
N CYS A 21 -1.96 -0.87 2.36
CA CYS A 21 -0.95 0.15 2.46
C CYS A 21 0.21 -0.20 1.54
N TRP A 22 0.44 0.64 0.53
CA TRP A 22 1.54 0.47 -0.40
C TRP A 22 2.81 1.12 0.13
N TYR A 23 3.85 0.32 0.33
CA TYR A 23 5.18 0.82 0.68
C TYR A 23 5.96 1.18 -0.58
N ASN A 24 6.14 2.49 -0.80
CA ASN A 24 6.76 3.06 -1.98
C ASN A 24 7.93 3.99 -1.59
N PRO A 25 9.06 3.46 -1.08
CA PRO A 25 10.18 4.28 -0.61
C PRO A 25 10.80 5.15 -1.72
N ASN A 26 10.72 4.67 -2.97
CA ASN A 26 11.24 5.37 -4.14
C ASN A 26 10.27 6.41 -4.71
N LYS A 27 9.07 6.56 -4.14
CA LYS A 27 8.01 7.47 -4.63
C LYS A 27 7.72 7.26 -6.13
N SER A 28 7.74 6.00 -6.55
CA SER A 28 7.44 5.62 -7.92
C SER A 28 6.02 6.00 -8.29
N THR A 29 5.80 6.50 -9.50
CA THR A 29 4.44 6.75 -10.00
C THR A 29 3.68 5.43 -10.15
N ASN A 30 2.51 5.32 -9.51
CA ASN A 30 1.61 4.21 -9.76
C ASN A 30 1.01 4.34 -11.17
N LYS A 31 1.44 3.45 -12.09
CA LYS A 31 0.93 3.37 -13.47
C LYS A 31 -0.19 2.32 -13.63
N SER A 32 -0.55 1.64 -12.55
CA SER A 32 -1.60 0.63 -12.55
C SER A 32 -2.98 1.27 -12.31
N LYS A 33 -4.03 0.45 -12.42
CA LYS A 33 -5.39 0.83 -11.97
C LYS A 33 -5.65 0.49 -10.50
N ILE A 34 -4.66 -0.09 -9.82
CA ILE A 34 -4.77 -0.57 -8.44
C ILE A 34 -4.60 0.62 -7.51
N THR A 35 -5.60 0.87 -6.68
CA THR A 35 -5.60 2.01 -5.75
C THR A 35 -5.49 1.48 -4.33
N PRO A 36 -4.32 1.61 -3.66
CA PRO A 36 -4.20 1.24 -2.26
C PRO A 36 -5.01 2.19 -1.37
N THR A 37 -5.41 1.76 -0.17
CA THR A 37 -6.06 2.64 0.82
C THR A 37 -5.09 3.72 1.31
N TYR A 38 -3.83 3.34 1.53
CA TYR A 38 -2.76 4.22 2.00
C TYR A 38 -1.49 4.02 1.16
N GLU A 39 -0.66 5.06 1.06
CA GLU A 39 0.68 4.98 0.51
C GLU A 39 1.66 5.60 1.50
N ILE A 40 2.76 4.91 1.78
CA ILE A 40 3.83 5.37 2.66
C ILE A 40 5.18 5.24 1.97
N ASN A 41 6.13 6.10 2.31
CA ASN A 41 7.51 5.99 1.81
C ASN A 41 8.51 5.62 2.91
N CYS A 42 8.10 5.70 4.17
CA CYS A 42 8.85 5.19 5.31
C CYS A 42 7.97 4.24 6.14
N LEU A 43 8.52 3.11 6.59
CA LEU A 43 7.77 2.18 7.44
C LEU A 43 7.34 2.80 8.78
N MET A 44 8.04 3.83 9.27
CA MET A 44 7.64 4.54 10.49
C MET A 44 6.35 5.34 10.31
N ASP A 45 5.97 5.69 9.08
CA ASP A 45 4.71 6.39 8.78
C ASP A 45 3.48 5.54 9.10
N LEU A 46 3.65 4.20 9.22
CA LEU A 46 2.57 3.30 9.64
C LEU A 46 2.00 3.66 11.01
N LYS A 47 2.82 4.20 11.91
CA LYS A 47 2.34 4.59 13.25
C LYS A 47 1.23 5.63 13.15
N SER A 48 1.45 6.66 12.34
CA SER A 48 0.47 7.71 12.08
C SER A 48 -0.83 7.23 11.42
N ILE A 49 -0.84 6.04 10.81
CA ILE A 49 -2.03 5.42 10.19
C ILE A 49 -2.78 4.54 11.19
N LEU A 50 -2.07 3.93 12.14
CA LEU A 50 -2.60 2.92 13.07
C LEU A 50 -2.95 3.47 14.46
N ASP A 51 -2.70 4.76 14.71
CA ASP A 51 -3.00 5.45 15.96
C ASP A 51 -4.52 5.68 16.17
#